data_AF-A0A5B8MP48-F1
#
_entry.id   AF-A0A5B8MP48-F1
#
_cell.length_a   1.000
_cell.length_b   1.000
_cell.length_c   1.000
_cell.angle_alpha   90.00
_cell.angle_beta   90.00
_cell.angle_gamma   90.00
#
_symmetry.space_group_name_H-M   'P 1'
#
loop_
_entity.id
_entity.type
_entity.pdbx_description
1 polymer ?
#
loop_
_entity_poly.entity_id
_entity_poly.type
_entity_poly.pdbx_seq_one_letter_code
_entity_poly.pdbx_strand_id
1 'polypeptide(L)'
;MGTVQPLNIIRLVGINDKYAAAEEYDTDVRKTNIVCSWHEKQYQKSRIRNLEVNFQEDVDLGKSVFDEHSEMVVEMGMANKSVKILRKERLRELLKRDYLRYEAELNARGLAIDKHID
;
A
#
# COMPACT_ATOMS: atom_id res chain seq x y z
N MET A 1 -56.42 3.94 -47.20
CA MET A 1 -55.95 2.55 -47.44
C MET A 1 -54.60 2.40 -46.77
N GLY A 2 -54.52 1.67 -45.65
CA GLY A 2 -53.25 1.44 -44.96
C GLY A 2 -52.43 0.39 -45.71
N THR A 3 -51.21 0.73 -46.08
CA THR A 3 -50.27 -0.22 -46.68
C THR A 3 -49.80 -1.18 -45.58
N VAL A 4 -50.35 -2.39 -45.56
CA VAL A 4 -49.89 -3.45 -44.65
C VAL A 4 -48.45 -3.77 -45.03
N GLN A 5 -47.50 -3.36 -44.20
CA GLN A 5 -46.09 -3.67 -44.44
C GLN A 5 -45.88 -5.19 -44.39
N PRO A 6 -45.08 -5.75 -45.31
CA PRO A 6 -44.86 -7.19 -45.37
C PRO A 6 -44.13 -7.67 -44.10
N LEU A 7 -44.53 -8.84 -43.61
CA LEU A 7 -44.14 -9.39 -42.30
C LEU A 7 -42.61 -9.49 -42.10
N ASN A 8 -41.87 -9.72 -43.19
CA ASN A 8 -40.41 -9.80 -43.18
C ASN A 8 -39.76 -8.45 -42.84
N ILE A 9 -40.34 -7.34 -43.30
CA ILE A 9 -39.85 -6.00 -43.00
C ILE A 9 -40.12 -5.67 -41.53
N ILE A 10 -41.30 -6.01 -41.01
CA ILE A 10 -41.65 -5.81 -39.59
C ILE A 10 -40.69 -6.59 -38.68
N ARG A 11 -40.37 -7.84 -39.04
CA ARG A 11 -39.40 -8.66 -38.30
C ARG A 11 -38.00 -8.07 -38.35
N LEU A 12 -37.57 -7.59 -39.52
CA LEU A 12 -36.26 -6.96 -39.68
C LEU A 12 -36.13 -5.69 -38.84
N VAL A 13 -37.15 -4.83 -38.86
CA VAL A 13 -37.21 -3.62 -38.02
C VAL A 13 -37.15 -4.01 -36.54
N GLY A 14 -37.97 -4.97 -36.10
CA GLY A 14 -37.95 -5.40 -34.70
C GLY A 14 -36.64 -6.07 -34.25
N ILE A 15 -35.86 -6.64 -35.17
CA ILE A 15 -34.51 -7.15 -34.88
C ILE A 15 -33.52 -5.99 -34.78
N ASN A 16 -33.59 -5.03 -35.68
CA ASN A 16 -32.73 -3.83 -35.65
C ASN A 16 -32.96 -3.00 -34.37
N ASP A 17 -34.22 -2.82 -33.95
CA ASP A 17 -34.54 -2.09 -32.71
C ASP A 17 -33.96 -2.79 -31.48
N LYS A 18 -33.97 -4.14 -31.46
CA LYS A 18 -33.34 -4.93 -30.39
C LYS A 18 -31.82 -4.76 -30.37
N TYR A 19 -31.17 -4.77 -31.53
CA TYR A 19 -29.72 -4.55 -31.60
C TYR A 19 -29.35 -3.12 -31.22
N ALA A 20 -30.13 -2.12 -31.65
CA ALA A 20 -29.91 -0.73 -31.28
C ALA A 20 -30.00 -0.53 -29.76
N ALA A 21 -31.00 -1.12 -29.10
CA ALA A 21 -31.13 -1.07 -27.65
C ALA A 21 -29.97 -1.79 -26.92
N ALA A 22 -29.49 -2.90 -27.48
CA ALA A 22 -28.35 -3.64 -26.92
C ALA A 22 -27.03 -2.87 -27.07
N GLU A 23 -26.82 -2.19 -28.20
CA GLU A 23 -25.66 -1.31 -28.42
C GLU A 23 -25.68 -0.12 -27.47
N GLU A 24 -26.83 0.53 -27.29
CA GLU A 24 -26.97 1.64 -26.35
C GLU A 24 -26.58 1.21 -24.93
N TYR A 25 -27.08 0.06 -24.47
CA TYR A 25 -26.70 -0.51 -23.17
C TYR A 25 -25.20 -0.81 -23.05
N ASP A 26 -24.58 -1.40 -24.08
CA ASP A 26 -23.13 -1.67 -24.07
C ASP A 26 -22.32 -0.38 -23.96
N THR A 27 -22.74 0.70 -24.62
CA THR A 27 -22.02 1.98 -24.52
C THR A 27 -22.03 2.56 -23.10
N ASP A 28 -23.11 2.40 -22.36
CA ASP A 28 -23.21 2.90 -21.00
C ASP A 28 -22.44 2.03 -20.01
N VAL A 29 -22.46 0.71 -20.20
CA VAL A 29 -21.61 -0.21 -19.44
C VAL A 29 -20.12 0.05 -19.72
N ARG A 30 -19.73 0.36 -20.96
CA ARG A 30 -18.34 0.74 -21.27
C ARG A 30 -17.89 2.01 -20.56
N LYS A 31 -18.71 3.06 -20.54
CA LYS A 31 -18.38 4.32 -19.84
C LYS A 31 -18.15 4.07 -18.35
N THR A 32 -19.04 3.30 -17.71
CA THR A 32 -18.91 2.97 -16.29
C THR A 32 -17.67 2.12 -16.01
N ASN A 33 -17.39 1.11 -16.85
CA ASN A 33 -16.16 0.30 -16.74
C ASN A 33 -14.88 1.13 -16.88
N ILE A 34 -14.84 2.13 -17.75
CA ILE A 34 -13.69 3.04 -17.88
C ILE A 34 -13.47 3.79 -16.55
N VAL A 35 -14.52 4.35 -15.96
CA VAL A 35 -14.44 5.07 -14.69
C VAL A 35 -14.02 4.14 -13.55
N CYS A 36 -14.64 2.97 -13.41
CA CYS A 36 -14.28 1.97 -12.40
C CYS A 36 -12.81 1.53 -12.53
N SER A 37 -12.35 1.24 -13.76
CA SER A 37 -10.95 0.85 -14.00
C SER A 37 -9.97 1.99 -13.70
N TRP A 38 -10.36 3.24 -13.93
CA TRP A 38 -9.57 4.41 -13.56
C TRP A 38 -9.48 4.55 -12.04
N HIS A 39 -10.59 4.42 -11.31
CA HIS A 39 -10.61 4.44 -9.86
C HIS A 39 -9.75 3.34 -9.25
N GLU A 40 -9.82 2.12 -9.77
CA GLU A 40 -8.99 1.00 -9.32
C GLU A 40 -7.49 1.29 -9.52
N LYS A 41 -7.11 1.85 -10.67
CA LYS A 41 -5.72 2.28 -10.93
C LYS A 41 -5.28 3.39 -9.97
N GLN A 42 -6.13 4.37 -9.67
CA GLN A 42 -5.80 5.42 -8.70
C GLN A 42 -5.65 4.87 -7.29
N TYR A 43 -6.53 3.94 -6.88
CA TYR A 43 -6.47 3.30 -5.58
C TYR A 43 -5.21 2.44 -5.42
N GLN A 44 -4.83 1.66 -6.45
CA GLN A 44 -3.58 0.90 -6.43
C GLN A 44 -2.37 1.83 -6.34
N LYS A 45 -2.36 2.94 -7.08
CA LYS A 45 -1.28 3.94 -7.04
C LYS A 45 -1.15 4.63 -5.68
N SER A 46 -2.26 4.98 -5.04
CA SER A 46 -2.25 5.55 -3.69
C SER A 46 -1.83 4.51 -2.64
N ARG A 47 -2.29 3.26 -2.77
CA ARG A 47 -1.87 2.16 -1.90
C ARG A 47 -0.37 1.89 -1.98
N ILE A 48 0.18 1.85 -3.19
CA ILE A 48 1.63 1.67 -3.42
C ILE A 48 2.40 2.86 -2.86
N ARG A 49 1.95 4.10 -3.10
CA ARG A 49 2.56 5.30 -2.51
C ARG A 49 2.57 5.23 -0.98
N ASN A 50 1.48 4.79 -0.36
CA ASN A 50 1.40 4.66 1.10
C ASN A 50 2.26 3.51 1.64
N LEU A 51 2.54 2.47 0.84
CA LEU A 51 3.45 1.38 1.18
C LEU A 51 4.93 1.75 0.96
N GLU A 52 5.24 2.54 -0.07
CA GLU A 52 6.60 3.01 -0.37
C GLU A 52 7.04 4.15 0.58
N VAL A 53 6.11 4.97 1.08
CA VAL A 53 6.40 5.98 2.12
C VAL A 53 6.79 5.32 3.46
N ASN A 54 6.49 4.03 3.67
CA ASN A 54 7.05 3.29 4.81
C ASN A 54 8.56 2.94 4.62
N PHE A 55 9.13 3.17 3.44
CA PHE A 55 10.53 2.85 3.12
C PHE A 55 11.36 4.00 2.55
N GLN A 56 10.77 5.14 2.18
CA GLN A 56 11.49 6.28 1.62
C GLN A 56 11.38 7.51 2.52
N GLU A 57 12.51 7.91 3.09
CA GLU A 57 12.74 9.24 3.67
C GLU A 57 12.38 10.34 2.64
N ASP A 58 11.74 11.39 3.13
CA ASP A 58 11.55 12.72 2.53
C ASP A 58 10.82 12.84 1.18
N VAL A 59 9.53 13.22 1.16
CA VAL A 59 9.00 14.21 0.19
C VAL A 59 7.71 14.89 0.73
N ASP A 60 7.81 16.21 0.91
CA ASP A 60 6.75 17.21 1.07
C ASP A 60 5.67 17.12 -0.03
N LEU A 61 4.37 17.03 0.31
CA LEU A 61 3.27 17.46 -0.58
C LEU A 61 1.92 17.60 0.17
N GLY A 62 1.45 18.84 0.34
CA GLY A 62 0.03 19.21 0.21
C GLY A 62 -0.85 19.14 1.46
N LYS A 63 -0.75 20.17 2.31
CA LYS A 63 -1.62 20.46 3.46
C LYS A 63 -3.10 20.63 3.06
N SER A 64 -4.00 19.97 3.80
CA SER A 64 -5.01 20.62 4.67
C SER A 64 -6.20 19.71 5.07
N VAL A 65 -6.27 18.45 4.64
CA VAL A 65 -7.30 17.49 5.10
C VAL A 65 -6.69 16.16 5.57
N PHE A 66 -5.39 15.96 5.34
CA PHE A 66 -4.63 14.80 5.81
C PHE A 66 -3.80 15.08 7.07
N ASP A 67 -3.77 16.33 7.58
CA ASP A 67 -2.81 16.74 8.61
C ASP A 67 -3.01 16.01 9.96
N GLU A 68 -4.23 15.86 10.49
CA GLU A 68 -4.41 15.20 11.80
C GLU A 68 -4.06 13.70 11.77
N HIS A 69 -4.43 13.00 10.69
CA HIS A 69 -4.14 11.58 10.56
C HIS A 69 -2.67 11.34 10.17
N SER A 70 -2.04 12.31 9.50
CA SER A 70 -0.61 12.34 9.20
C SER A 70 0.22 12.61 10.44
N GLU A 71 -0.16 13.59 11.27
CA GLU A 71 0.51 13.94 12.52
C GLU A 71 0.51 12.74 13.48
N MET A 72 -0.64 12.07 13.68
CA MET A 72 -0.71 10.86 14.52
C MET A 72 0.20 9.74 13.99
N VAL A 73 0.27 9.55 12.67
CA VAL A 73 1.13 8.53 12.05
C VAL A 73 2.61 8.88 12.19
N VAL A 74 2.96 10.16 12.06
CA VAL A 74 4.32 10.68 12.26
C VAL A 74 4.74 10.52 13.72
N GLU A 75 3.90 10.94 14.67
CA GLU A 75 4.15 10.78 16.10
C GLU A 75 4.32 9.30 16.49
N MET A 76 3.46 8.41 15.98
CA MET A 76 3.57 6.97 16.22
C MET A 76 4.84 6.39 15.57
N GLY A 77 5.25 6.89 14.40
CA GLY A 77 6.50 6.54 13.75
C GLY A 77 7.72 6.93 14.59
N MET A 78 7.71 8.15 15.15
CA MET A 78 8.77 8.66 16.02
C MET A 78 8.85 7.89 17.34
N ALA A 79 7.71 7.56 17.96
CA ALA A 79 7.64 6.72 19.14
C ALA A 79 8.20 5.30 18.88
N ASN A 80 7.89 4.71 17.73
CA ASN A 80 8.46 3.40 17.37
C ASN A 80 9.97 3.46 17.13
N LYS A 81 10.47 4.55 16.53
CA LYS A 81 11.92 4.78 16.37
C LYS A 81 12.61 4.92 17.72
N SER A 82 12.05 5.69 18.66
CA SER A 82 12.63 5.87 20.00
C SER A 82 12.69 4.55 20.78
N VAL A 83 11.64 3.73 20.73
CA VAL A 83 11.63 2.39 21.35
C VAL A 83 12.70 1.48 20.75
N LYS A 84 12.90 1.49 19.43
CA LYS A 84 13.97 0.71 18.77
C LYS A 84 15.36 1.16 19.23
N ILE A 85 15.59 2.47 19.36
CA ILE A 85 16.86 3.03 19.86
C ILE A 85 17.10 2.56 21.30
N LEU A 86 16.13 2.75 22.19
CA LEU A 86 16.22 2.34 23.59
C LEU A 86 16.46 0.83 23.73
N ARG A 87 15.78 0.01 22.93
CA ARG A 87 15.99 -1.44 22.91
C ARG A 87 17.42 -1.80 22.49
N LYS A 88 17.95 -1.14 21.45
CA LYS A 88 19.32 -1.37 20.97
C LYS A 88 20.36 -0.97 22.01
N GLU A 89 20.16 0.16 22.68
CA GLU A 89 21.03 0.61 23.76
C GLU A 89 21.01 -0.36 24.94
N ARG A 90 19.81 -0.78 25.36
CA ARG A 90 19.67 -1.73 26.46
C ARG A 90 20.30 -3.09 26.14
N LEU A 91 20.17 -3.56 24.90
CA LEU A 91 20.83 -4.78 24.45
C LEU A 91 22.36 -4.64 24.50
N ARG A 92 22.89 -3.50 24.04
CA ARG A 92 24.33 -3.23 24.09
C ARG A 92 24.85 -3.23 25.53
N GLU A 93 24.12 -2.63 26.46
CA GLU A 93 24.49 -2.67 27.88
C GLU A 93 24.50 -4.08 28.45
N LEU A 94 23.48 -4.89 28.12
CA LEU A 94 23.37 -6.27 28.58
C LEU A 94 24.54 -7.10 28.05
N LEU A 95 24.83 -7.02 26.75
CA LEU A 95 25.97 -7.68 26.13
C LEU A 95 27.30 -7.25 26.76
N LYS A 96 27.46 -5.97 27.09
CA LYS A 96 28.66 -5.48 27.78
C LYS A 96 28.80 -6.07 29.18
N ARG A 97 27.70 -6.21 29.93
CA ARG A 97 27.70 -6.85 31.25
C ARG A 97 28.07 -8.32 31.15
N ASP A 98 27.49 -9.03 30.18
CA ASP A 98 27.77 -10.45 29.96
C ASP A 98 29.21 -10.68 29.49
N TYR A 99 29.72 -9.84 28.58
CA TYR A 99 31.13 -9.87 28.17
C TYR A 99 32.09 -9.78 29.37
N LEU A 100 31.86 -8.85 30.29
CA LEU A 100 32.70 -8.69 31.48
C LEU A 100 32.61 -9.90 32.42
N ARG A 101 31.42 -10.53 32.53
CA ARG A 101 31.24 -11.76 33.32
C ARG A 101 32.02 -12.91 32.70
N TYR A 102 31.88 -13.14 31.40
CA TYR A 102 32.58 -14.22 30.70
C TYR A 102 34.10 -14.01 30.71
N GLU A 103 34.58 -12.77 30.54
CA GLU A 103 36.01 -12.47 30.64
C GLU A 103 36.55 -12.80 32.04
N ALA A 104 35.79 -12.49 33.11
CA ALA A 104 36.19 -12.85 34.47
C ALA A 104 36.22 -14.38 34.69
N GLU A 105 35.23 -15.11 34.17
CA GLU A 105 35.18 -16.57 34.24
C GLU A 105 36.31 -17.26 33.47
N LEU A 106 36.67 -16.73 32.30
CA LEU A 106 37.77 -17.23 31.49
C LEU A 106 39.13 -16.93 32.13
N ASN A 107 39.31 -15.71 32.65
CA ASN A 107 40.53 -15.33 33.37
C ASN A 107 40.76 -16.23 34.58
N ALA A 108 39.70 -16.61 35.30
CA ALA A 108 39.79 -17.57 36.41
C ALA A 108 40.27 -18.97 35.99
N ARG A 109 40.11 -19.32 34.70
CA ARG A 109 40.60 -20.56 34.08
C ARG A 109 41.93 -20.39 33.34
N GLY A 110 42.53 -19.20 33.36
CA GLY A 110 43.75 -18.87 32.63
C GLY A 110 43.55 -18.69 31.11
N LEU A 111 42.31 -18.48 30.66
CA LEU A 111 41.94 -18.22 29.27
C LEU A 111 41.48 -16.76 29.12
N ALA A 112 41.40 -16.24 27.89
CA ALA A 112 40.92 -14.88 27.61
C ALA A 112 40.07 -14.85 26.34
N ILE A 113 39.15 -13.88 26.24
CA ILE A 113 38.37 -13.64 25.01
C ILE A 113 39.27 -12.96 23.97
N ASP A 114 39.16 -13.39 22.71
CA ASP A 114 39.82 -12.72 21.59
C ASP A 114 39.19 -11.33 21.36
N LYS A 115 40.03 -10.30 21.38
CA LYS A 115 39.62 -8.89 21.31
C LYS A 115 39.63 -8.36 19.88
N HIS A 116 40.13 -9.15 18.93
CA HIS A 116 40.25 -8.80 17.52
C HIS A 116 39.22 -9.59 16.70
N ILE A 117 37.94 -9.22 16.84
CA ILE A 117 36.91 -9.65 15.91
C ILE A 117 36.33 -8.37 15.31
N ASP A 118 36.71 -8.09 14.07
CA ASP A 118 36.16 -7.03 13.21
C ASP A 118 34.68 -7.30 12.87
#